data_AF-A0AAA9SDF2-F1
#
_entry.id   AF-A0AAA9SDF2-F1
#
_cell.length_a   1.000
_cell.length_b   1.000
_cell.length_c   1.000
_cell.angle_alpha   90.00
_cell.angle_beta   90.00
_cell.angle_gamma   90.00
#
_symmetry.space_group_name_H-M   'P 1'
#
loop_
_entity.id
_entity.type
_entity.pdbx_description
1 polymer ?
#
loop_
_entity_poly.entity_id
_entity_poly.type
_entity_poly.pdbx_seq_one_letter_code
_entity_poly.pdbx_strand_id
1 'polypeptide(L)'
;MPTVEELYRNYGILADATEQVGQHKDAYQVILDGVKGGTKEKRLAAQFIPKFFKHFPELADSAINAQLDLCEDEDVSIRRQAIKELPQFATGENLPRVADILTQLLQTDDSAEFNLVNNALLSIFKMDAKGTLGGLFSQILQGEDIVRERAIKFLSTKLKTLPDEVLTKEVEELILTESKKVLEDVTGEEFVLFMKILSGLKSLQTVSGRQQLVELVAEQADLEQTFNPSDPDCVDRLLQCTRQAVPLFSKNVHSTRFVTYFCEQVLPNLSSLTTPVEGLDIQLEVLKLLAEMSSFCGDMEKLETNLRKLFDKLLEYMPLPPEEAENGENAGNEEPKLQFSYVECLLYSFHQLGRKLPDFLTAKLNAEKLKDFKIRLQYFARGLQVYIRQLRLALQGKTGEALKTDENKIKVVALKITNNINVLIKDLFHIPPSYKSTVTLSWKPVQKVELGQKRATEDTTSGSPPKKSSAGPKRDARQIYNPPSGKYSSNLSNFNYG
;
A
#
# COMPACT_ATOMS: atom_id res chain seq x y z
N MET A 1 -5.32 56.13 -5.62
CA MET A 1 -4.80 54.90 -4.99
C MET A 1 -4.61 55.21 -3.51
N PRO A 2 -5.09 54.37 -2.58
CA PRO A 2 -4.85 54.54 -1.15
C PRO A 2 -3.36 54.46 -0.82
N THR A 3 -2.93 55.12 0.26
CA THR A 3 -1.57 55.00 0.79
C THR A 3 -1.52 53.99 1.94
N VAL A 4 -0.33 53.51 2.31
CA VAL A 4 -0.13 52.71 3.54
C VAL A 4 -0.74 53.36 4.79
N GLU A 5 -0.60 54.67 4.95
CA GLU A 5 -1.16 55.42 6.11
C GLU A 5 -2.69 55.42 6.08
N GLU A 6 -3.29 55.61 4.90
CA GLU A 6 -4.73 55.54 4.72
C GLU A 6 -5.29 54.11 4.94
N LEU A 7 -4.57 53.08 4.50
CA LEU A 7 -4.95 51.68 4.77
C LEU A 7 -4.92 51.37 6.28
N TYR A 8 -3.90 51.85 7.02
CA TYR A 8 -3.87 51.72 8.48
C TYR A 8 -4.98 52.53 9.17
N ARG A 9 -5.30 53.74 8.69
CA ARG A 9 -6.42 54.55 9.22
C ARG A 9 -7.75 53.82 9.10
N ASN A 10 -8.05 53.26 7.93
CA ASN A 10 -9.28 52.51 7.69
C ASN A 10 -9.31 51.16 8.42
N TYR A 11 -8.17 50.48 8.57
CA TYR A 11 -8.06 49.31 9.45
C TYR A 11 -8.43 49.65 10.90
N GLY A 12 -7.97 50.80 11.41
CA GLY A 12 -8.33 51.29 12.75
C GLY A 12 -9.84 51.48 12.90
N ILE A 13 -10.47 52.20 11.97
CA ILE A 13 -11.93 52.40 11.94
C ILE A 13 -12.67 51.05 11.99
N LEU A 14 -12.29 50.07 11.18
CA LEU A 14 -12.93 48.75 11.17
C LEU A 14 -12.59 47.87 12.38
N ALA A 15 -11.46 48.08 13.04
CA ALA A 15 -11.10 47.36 14.26
C ALA A 15 -11.85 47.91 15.49
N ASP A 16 -11.89 49.24 15.62
CA ASP A 16 -12.46 49.95 16.77
C ASP A 16 -14.01 49.94 16.74
N ALA A 17 -14.62 49.82 15.55
CA ALA A 17 -16.08 49.75 15.40
C ALA A 17 -16.73 48.49 16.00
N THR A 18 -15.95 47.43 16.31
CA THR A 18 -16.36 46.18 17.00
C THR A 18 -17.65 45.49 16.50
N GLU A 19 -18.82 45.86 17.02
CA GLU A 19 -20.13 45.32 16.56
C GLU A 19 -20.73 46.12 15.39
N GLN A 20 -20.33 47.38 15.22
CA GLN A 20 -20.85 48.32 14.22
C GLN A 20 -20.07 48.32 12.90
N VAL A 21 -19.14 47.38 12.71
CA VAL A 21 -18.24 47.28 11.54
C VAL A 21 -18.99 47.38 10.21
N GLY A 22 -20.15 46.73 10.08
CA GLY A 22 -20.97 46.76 8.86
C GLY A 22 -21.53 48.15 8.47
N GLN A 23 -21.44 49.15 9.34
CA GLN A 23 -21.79 50.53 9.01
C GLN A 23 -20.66 51.25 8.23
N HIS A 24 -19.42 50.77 8.33
CA HIS A 24 -18.22 51.38 7.75
C HIS A 24 -17.81 50.76 6.40
N LYS A 25 -18.81 50.60 5.53
CA LYS A 25 -18.65 50.06 4.17
C LYS A 25 -17.64 50.86 3.33
N ASP A 26 -17.59 52.17 3.55
CA ASP A 26 -16.65 53.11 2.94
C ASP A 26 -15.20 52.81 3.32
N ALA A 27 -14.91 52.58 4.61
CA ALA A 27 -13.57 52.22 5.08
C ALA A 27 -13.11 50.87 4.52
N TYR A 28 -14.02 49.89 4.39
CA TYR A 28 -13.71 48.62 3.75
C TYR A 28 -13.50 48.75 2.23
N GLN A 29 -14.27 49.58 1.53
CA GLN A 29 -14.04 49.88 0.12
C GLN A 29 -12.65 50.48 -0.13
N VAL A 30 -12.16 51.38 0.75
CA VAL A 30 -10.79 51.91 0.64
C VAL A 30 -9.72 50.82 0.86
N ILE A 31 -10.01 49.79 1.66
CA ILE A 31 -9.14 48.62 1.81
C ILE A 31 -9.16 47.74 0.54
N LEU A 32 -10.32 47.54 -0.09
CA LEU A 32 -10.41 46.86 -1.40
C LEU A 32 -9.61 47.62 -2.48
N ASP A 33 -9.69 48.94 -2.52
CA ASP A 33 -8.90 49.77 -3.45
C ASP A 33 -7.38 49.75 -3.18
N GLY A 34 -6.94 49.18 -2.05
CA GLY A 34 -5.53 48.94 -1.73
C GLY A 34 -4.83 47.98 -2.69
N VAL A 35 -5.57 47.10 -3.39
CA VAL A 35 -4.98 46.18 -4.39
C VAL A 35 -4.43 46.90 -5.63
N LYS A 36 -4.88 48.13 -5.86
CA LYS A 36 -4.42 49.00 -6.96
C LYS A 36 -3.16 49.80 -6.59
N GLY A 37 -2.62 49.61 -5.39
CA GLY A 37 -1.45 50.31 -4.86
C GLY A 37 -0.10 49.65 -5.18
N GLY A 38 0.95 50.11 -4.51
CA GLY A 38 2.29 49.54 -4.60
C GLY A 38 2.47 48.28 -3.75
N THR A 39 3.69 47.75 -3.71
CA THR A 39 4.03 46.50 -3.01
C THR A 39 3.69 46.51 -1.51
N LYS A 40 3.74 47.68 -0.86
CA LYS A 40 3.43 47.81 0.57
C LYS A 40 1.92 47.84 0.80
N GLU A 41 1.22 48.61 -0.01
CA GLU A 41 -0.23 48.77 -0.01
C GLU A 41 -0.92 47.42 -0.28
N LYS A 42 -0.50 46.71 -1.34
CA LYS A 42 -0.99 45.37 -1.69
C LYS A 42 -0.74 44.33 -0.59
N ARG A 43 0.43 44.36 0.06
CA ARG A 43 0.74 43.46 1.19
C ARG A 43 -0.12 43.73 2.44
N LEU A 44 -0.62 44.96 2.63
CA LEU A 44 -1.61 45.26 3.67
C LEU A 44 -3.01 44.83 3.24
N ALA A 45 -3.43 45.13 2.00
CA ALA A 45 -4.71 44.68 1.45
C ALA A 45 -4.90 43.16 1.58
N ALA A 46 -3.88 42.36 1.22
CA ALA A 46 -3.85 40.90 1.35
C ALA A 46 -4.16 40.36 2.76
N GLN A 47 -3.97 41.17 3.81
CA GLN A 47 -4.28 40.86 5.21
C GLN A 47 -5.57 41.51 5.71
N PHE A 48 -5.91 42.70 5.17
CA PHE A 48 -6.98 43.54 5.68
C PHE A 48 -8.34 43.18 5.05
N ILE A 49 -8.35 42.80 3.77
CA ILE A 49 -9.55 42.31 3.06
C ILE A 49 -10.13 41.06 3.77
N PRO A 50 -9.40 39.93 3.91
CA PRO A 50 -9.93 38.71 4.55
C PRO A 50 -10.43 38.94 5.99
N LYS A 51 -9.70 39.74 6.78
CA LYS A 51 -10.01 39.99 8.19
C LYS A 51 -11.42 40.55 8.42
N PHE A 52 -11.90 41.39 7.50
CA PHE A 52 -13.18 42.09 7.64
C PHE A 52 -14.27 41.58 6.67
N PHE A 53 -13.92 40.77 5.66
CA PHE A 53 -14.81 40.17 4.65
C PHE A 53 -16.21 39.78 5.17
N LYS A 54 -16.27 38.99 6.24
CA LYS A 54 -17.52 38.47 6.84
C LYS A 54 -18.53 39.52 7.32
N HIS A 55 -18.13 40.80 7.41
CA HIS A 55 -18.99 41.91 7.84
C HIS A 55 -19.67 42.65 6.68
N PHE A 56 -19.27 42.39 5.42
CA PHE A 56 -19.71 43.12 4.23
C PHE A 56 -20.19 42.16 3.12
N PRO A 57 -21.27 41.40 3.33
CA PRO A 57 -21.77 40.43 2.35
C PRO A 57 -22.11 41.09 1.00
N GLU A 58 -22.53 42.35 1.01
CA GLU A 58 -22.84 43.14 -0.19
C GLU A 58 -21.60 43.71 -0.92
N LEU A 59 -20.40 43.32 -0.48
CA LEU A 59 -19.12 43.49 -1.19
C LEU A 59 -18.37 42.17 -1.37
N ALA A 60 -19.00 41.02 -1.12
CA ALA A 60 -18.32 39.72 -1.13
C ALA A 60 -17.62 39.41 -2.46
N ASP A 61 -18.29 39.58 -3.61
CA ASP A 61 -17.67 39.35 -4.93
C ASP A 61 -16.48 40.28 -5.19
N SER A 62 -16.61 41.56 -4.84
CA SER A 62 -15.53 42.54 -4.99
C SER A 62 -14.34 42.23 -4.09
N ALA A 63 -14.57 41.75 -2.88
CA ALA A 63 -13.55 41.35 -1.94
C ALA A 63 -12.84 40.05 -2.35
N ILE A 64 -13.58 39.07 -2.87
CA ILE A 64 -13.00 37.84 -3.44
C ILE A 64 -12.14 38.20 -4.64
N ASN A 65 -12.68 38.91 -5.64
CA ASN A 65 -11.94 39.28 -6.84
C ASN A 65 -10.66 40.07 -6.50
N ALA A 66 -10.75 41.05 -5.59
CA ALA A 66 -9.57 41.80 -5.13
C ALA A 66 -8.52 40.91 -4.43
N GLN A 67 -8.92 39.88 -3.69
CA GLN A 67 -7.95 38.91 -3.13
C GLN A 67 -7.35 38.01 -4.22
N LEU A 68 -8.09 37.69 -5.29
CA LEU A 68 -7.59 36.91 -6.43
C LEU A 68 -6.57 37.70 -7.26
N ASP A 69 -6.81 39.00 -7.51
CA ASP A 69 -5.83 39.91 -8.11
C ASP A 69 -4.48 39.89 -7.35
N LEU A 70 -4.52 39.68 -6.02
CA LEU A 70 -3.33 39.55 -5.18
C LEU A 70 -2.75 38.12 -5.13
N CYS A 71 -3.54 37.09 -5.47
CA CYS A 71 -3.08 35.71 -5.62
C CYS A 71 -2.37 35.47 -6.96
N GLU A 72 -2.47 36.41 -7.91
CA GLU A 72 -1.80 36.39 -9.22
C GLU A 72 -0.66 37.43 -9.33
N ASP A 73 -0.29 38.09 -8.22
CA ASP A 73 0.74 39.14 -8.19
C ASP A 73 2.15 38.66 -8.58
N GLU A 74 2.89 39.50 -9.33
CA GLU A 74 4.30 39.26 -9.69
C GLU A 74 5.20 39.00 -8.45
N ASP A 75 4.95 39.68 -7.33
CA ASP A 75 5.66 39.45 -6.07
C ASP A 75 5.08 38.24 -5.32
N VAL A 76 5.80 37.13 -5.37
CA VAL A 76 5.50 35.89 -4.61
C VAL A 76 5.33 36.11 -3.10
N SER A 77 5.83 37.21 -2.51
CA SER A 77 5.55 37.55 -1.11
C SER A 77 4.16 38.18 -0.90
N ILE A 78 3.55 38.77 -1.94
CA ILE A 78 2.16 39.21 -1.95
C ILE A 78 1.26 37.99 -2.17
N ARG A 79 1.49 37.18 -3.21
CA ARG A 79 0.69 35.96 -3.47
C ARG A 79 0.61 35.05 -2.26
N ARG A 80 1.76 34.71 -1.65
CA ARG A 80 1.80 33.89 -0.43
C ARG A 80 1.01 34.48 0.74
N GLN A 81 0.96 35.80 0.88
CA GLN A 81 0.14 36.44 1.91
C GLN A 81 -1.35 36.44 1.53
N ALA A 82 -1.71 36.57 0.25
CA ALA A 82 -3.10 36.49 -0.19
C ALA A 82 -3.65 35.05 -0.08
N ILE A 83 -2.91 34.07 -0.59
CA ILE A 83 -3.23 32.63 -0.60
C ILE A 83 -3.42 32.08 0.81
N LYS A 84 -2.55 32.48 1.76
CA LYS A 84 -2.65 32.08 3.17
C LYS A 84 -4.01 32.38 3.80
N GLU A 85 -4.66 33.46 3.37
CA GLU A 85 -5.92 33.93 3.94
C GLU A 85 -7.15 33.56 3.09
N LEU A 86 -6.99 32.91 1.93
CA LEU A 86 -8.11 32.42 1.09
C LEU A 86 -9.17 31.61 1.87
N PRO A 87 -8.84 30.77 2.88
CA PRO A 87 -9.86 30.10 3.69
C PRO A 87 -10.84 31.03 4.43
N GLN A 88 -10.49 32.31 4.66
CA GLN A 88 -11.41 33.27 5.28
C GLN A 88 -12.58 33.67 4.35
N PHE A 89 -12.43 33.46 3.04
CA PHE A 89 -13.47 33.73 2.03
C PHE A 89 -14.36 32.50 1.75
N ALA A 90 -13.96 31.32 2.20
CA ALA A 90 -14.62 30.03 1.94
C ALA A 90 -15.87 29.83 2.82
N THR A 91 -16.77 30.82 2.87
CA THR A 91 -17.99 30.82 3.69
C THR A 91 -19.24 30.77 2.82
N GLY A 92 -20.15 29.85 3.11
CA GLY A 92 -21.36 29.62 2.29
C GLY A 92 -21.02 29.19 0.86
N GLU A 93 -21.79 29.69 -0.11
CA GLU A 93 -21.67 29.36 -1.54
C GLU A 93 -20.28 29.66 -2.16
N ASN A 94 -19.41 30.40 -1.47
CA ASN A 94 -18.07 30.73 -1.95
C ASN A 94 -17.07 29.57 -1.83
N LEU A 95 -17.30 28.58 -0.97
CA LEU A 95 -16.31 27.53 -0.69
C LEU A 95 -15.92 26.70 -1.94
N PRO A 96 -16.84 26.26 -2.83
CA PRO A 96 -16.48 25.56 -4.06
C PRO A 96 -15.59 26.40 -4.99
N ARG A 97 -15.86 27.72 -5.12
CA ARG A 97 -15.03 28.65 -5.91
C ARG A 97 -13.62 28.80 -5.33
N VAL A 98 -13.51 28.90 -4.01
CA VAL A 98 -12.20 28.95 -3.32
C VAL A 98 -11.45 27.61 -3.42
N ALA A 99 -12.15 26.48 -3.39
CA ALA A 99 -11.57 25.15 -3.54
C ALA A 99 -11.00 24.90 -4.95
N ASP A 100 -11.72 25.32 -5.99
CA ASP A 100 -11.25 25.22 -7.37
C ASP A 100 -9.96 26.04 -7.58
N ILE A 101 -9.97 27.31 -7.18
CA ILE A 101 -8.82 28.22 -7.31
C ILE A 101 -7.61 27.73 -6.49
N LEU A 102 -7.82 27.28 -5.25
CA LEU A 102 -6.76 26.66 -4.46
C LEU A 102 -6.23 25.36 -5.08
N THR A 103 -7.04 24.66 -5.88
CA THR A 103 -6.57 23.48 -6.62
C THR A 103 -5.73 23.90 -7.83
N GLN A 104 -6.16 24.89 -8.62
CA GLN A 104 -5.37 25.47 -9.72
C GLN A 104 -3.99 25.95 -9.24
N LEU A 105 -3.93 26.62 -8.08
CA LEU A 105 -2.70 27.14 -7.47
C LEU A 105 -1.71 26.05 -7.01
N LEU A 106 -2.08 24.75 -6.98
CA LEU A 106 -1.14 23.66 -6.69
C LEU A 106 -0.05 23.50 -7.76
N GLN A 107 -0.21 24.13 -8.94
CA GLN A 107 0.80 24.12 -10.00
C GLN A 107 2.05 24.94 -9.69
N THR A 108 2.03 25.85 -8.71
CA THR A 108 3.20 26.70 -8.37
C THR A 108 4.45 25.89 -8.05
N ASP A 109 5.61 26.40 -8.47
CA ASP A 109 6.93 25.83 -8.18
C ASP A 109 7.65 26.54 -7.02
N ASP A 110 7.12 27.66 -6.47
CA ASP A 110 7.66 28.17 -5.19
C ASP A 110 7.25 27.24 -4.05
N SER A 111 8.24 26.57 -3.48
CA SER A 111 8.01 25.57 -2.41
C SER A 111 7.29 26.13 -1.17
N ALA A 112 7.40 27.42 -0.86
CA ALA A 112 6.68 28.02 0.27
C ALA A 112 5.23 28.34 -0.10
N GLU A 113 4.98 28.83 -1.31
CA GLU A 113 3.66 29.02 -1.90
C GLU A 113 2.89 27.70 -2.00
N PHE A 114 3.50 26.66 -2.56
CA PHE A 114 2.92 25.32 -2.63
C PHE A 114 2.50 24.80 -1.25
N ASN A 115 3.35 24.98 -0.22
CA ASN A 115 3.01 24.58 1.15
C ASN A 115 1.85 25.41 1.73
N LEU A 116 1.71 26.70 1.40
CA LEU A 116 0.58 27.53 1.82
C LEU A 116 -0.72 27.12 1.13
N VAL A 117 -0.70 26.86 -0.19
CA VAL A 117 -1.85 26.30 -0.93
C VAL A 117 -2.32 24.99 -0.32
N ASN A 118 -1.38 24.06 -0.05
CA ASN A 118 -1.68 22.78 0.60
C ASN A 118 -2.32 22.96 2.00
N ASN A 119 -1.87 23.94 2.78
CA ASN A 119 -2.43 24.24 4.09
C ASN A 119 -3.80 24.94 4.02
N ALA A 120 -4.02 25.78 3.00
CA ALA A 120 -5.31 26.42 2.74
C ALA A 120 -6.36 25.37 2.33
N LEU A 121 -6.03 24.47 1.40
CA LEU A 121 -6.87 23.31 1.06
C LEU A 121 -7.20 22.46 2.30
N LEU A 122 -6.20 22.10 3.10
CA LEU A 122 -6.40 21.38 4.37
C LEU A 122 -7.19 22.15 5.44
N SER A 123 -7.39 23.46 5.26
CA SER A 123 -8.22 24.29 6.15
C SER A 123 -9.67 24.27 5.67
N ILE A 124 -9.92 24.51 4.37
CA ILE A 124 -11.29 24.46 3.83
C ILE A 124 -11.87 23.04 3.82
N PHE A 125 -11.04 22.00 3.69
CA PHE A 125 -11.48 20.59 3.82
C PHE A 125 -12.08 20.29 5.21
N LYS A 126 -11.65 21.02 6.25
CA LYS A 126 -12.20 20.92 7.62
C LYS A 126 -13.46 21.76 7.83
N MET A 127 -13.74 22.70 6.92
CA MET A 127 -14.93 23.55 6.93
C MET A 127 -16.06 22.88 6.14
N ASP A 128 -15.76 22.42 4.92
CA ASP A 128 -16.57 21.48 4.15
C ASP A 128 -15.68 20.57 3.29
N ALA A 129 -15.65 19.29 3.65
CA ALA A 129 -14.95 18.26 2.90
C ALA A 129 -15.58 18.00 1.53
N LYS A 130 -16.91 18.12 1.36
CA LYS A 130 -17.59 17.80 0.11
C LYS A 130 -17.38 18.88 -0.95
N GLY A 131 -17.58 20.15 -0.61
CA GLY A 131 -17.26 21.28 -1.50
C GLY A 131 -15.77 21.37 -1.84
N THR A 132 -14.87 21.03 -0.89
CA THR A 132 -13.43 20.97 -1.17
C THR A 132 -13.08 19.82 -2.12
N LEU A 133 -13.68 18.64 -1.95
CA LEU A 133 -13.54 17.52 -2.88
C LEU A 133 -14.15 17.83 -4.25
N GLY A 134 -15.23 18.62 -4.31
CA GLY A 134 -15.81 19.11 -5.55
C GLY A 134 -14.79 19.88 -6.39
N GLY A 135 -14.15 20.91 -5.84
CA GLY A 135 -13.10 21.66 -6.53
C GLY A 135 -11.90 20.78 -6.96
N LEU A 136 -11.47 19.87 -6.09
CA LEU A 136 -10.38 18.92 -6.39
C LEU A 136 -10.73 17.99 -7.57
N PHE A 137 -11.92 17.37 -7.56
CA PHE A 137 -12.32 16.44 -8.61
C PHE A 137 -12.75 17.12 -9.91
N SER A 138 -13.32 18.34 -9.86
CA SER A 138 -13.55 19.16 -11.06
C SER A 138 -12.25 19.40 -11.82
N GLN A 139 -11.18 19.82 -11.13
CA GLN A 139 -9.87 20.03 -11.77
C GLN A 139 -9.19 18.72 -12.22
N ILE A 140 -9.44 17.58 -11.56
CA ILE A 140 -8.93 16.27 -12.02
C ILE A 140 -9.66 15.77 -13.28
N LEU A 141 -10.94 16.11 -13.45
CA LEU A 141 -11.77 15.66 -14.58
C LEU A 141 -11.82 16.65 -15.76
N GLN A 142 -11.52 17.93 -15.53
CA GLN A 142 -11.77 19.02 -16.50
C GLN A 142 -10.66 20.09 -16.53
N GLY A 143 -9.68 20.03 -15.62
CA GLY A 143 -8.56 20.97 -15.55
C GLY A 143 -7.37 20.54 -16.40
N GLU A 144 -6.28 21.31 -16.30
CA GLU A 144 -5.03 21.05 -17.03
C GLU A 144 -4.22 19.89 -16.39
N ASP A 145 -3.49 19.13 -17.21
CA ASP A 145 -2.69 17.96 -16.81
C ASP A 145 -1.81 18.21 -15.55
N ILE A 146 -1.18 19.39 -15.47
CA ILE A 146 -0.33 19.78 -14.34
C ILE A 146 -1.17 19.93 -13.06
N VAL A 147 -2.34 20.56 -13.16
CA VAL A 147 -3.27 20.72 -12.02
C VAL A 147 -3.83 19.37 -11.61
N ARG A 148 -4.21 18.51 -12.57
CA ARG A 148 -4.67 17.13 -12.34
C ARG A 148 -3.62 16.30 -11.59
N GLU A 149 -2.37 16.28 -12.06
CA GLU A 149 -1.25 15.55 -11.42
C GLU A 149 -1.07 16.04 -9.96
N ARG A 150 -1.00 17.36 -9.76
CA ARG A 150 -0.81 17.97 -8.44
C ARG A 150 -2.01 17.72 -7.51
N ALA A 151 -3.24 17.67 -8.01
CA ALA A 151 -4.45 17.39 -7.24
C ALA A 151 -4.55 15.90 -6.81
N ILE A 152 -4.25 14.96 -7.71
CA ILE A 152 -4.16 13.52 -7.37
C ILE A 152 -3.04 13.31 -6.33
N LYS A 153 -1.90 14.00 -6.50
CA LYS A 153 -0.76 13.98 -5.56
C LYS A 153 -1.11 14.61 -4.20
N PHE A 154 -1.95 15.65 -4.16
CA PHE A 154 -2.54 16.19 -2.93
C PHE A 154 -3.38 15.11 -2.21
N LEU A 155 -4.38 14.54 -2.88
CA LEU A 155 -5.23 13.48 -2.30
C LEU A 155 -4.38 12.32 -1.75
N SER A 156 -3.45 11.82 -2.57
CA SER A 156 -2.60 10.66 -2.25
C SER A 156 -1.54 10.93 -1.16
N THR A 157 -1.34 12.18 -0.72
CA THR A 157 -0.38 12.52 0.34
C THR A 157 -1.00 13.18 1.57
N LYS A 158 -2.11 13.92 1.42
CA LYS A 158 -2.70 14.78 2.45
C LYS A 158 -3.95 14.22 3.13
N LEU A 159 -4.76 13.36 2.48
CA LEU A 159 -5.96 12.80 3.12
C LEU A 159 -5.63 12.12 4.46
N LYS A 160 -4.57 11.31 4.50
CA LYS A 160 -4.02 10.67 5.71
C LYS A 160 -3.49 11.62 6.81
N THR A 161 -3.57 12.94 6.61
CA THR A 161 -3.19 13.97 7.60
C THR A 161 -4.40 14.72 8.16
N LEU A 162 -5.60 14.44 7.64
CA LEU A 162 -6.86 14.91 8.20
C LEU A 162 -7.26 14.05 9.41
N PRO A 163 -7.90 14.64 10.43
CA PRO A 163 -8.55 13.89 11.50
C PRO A 163 -9.69 12.98 11.00
N ASP A 164 -9.92 11.89 11.71
CA ASP A 164 -10.98 10.90 11.43
C ASP A 164 -12.40 11.48 11.43
N GLU A 165 -12.63 12.55 12.20
CA GLU A 165 -13.87 13.33 12.25
C GLU A 165 -14.19 14.06 10.91
N VAL A 166 -13.17 14.32 10.08
CA VAL A 166 -13.33 14.97 8.77
C VAL A 166 -13.60 13.93 7.68
N LEU A 167 -12.91 12.79 7.74
CA LEU A 167 -13.10 11.66 6.81
C LEU A 167 -14.29 10.79 7.25
N THR A 168 -15.47 11.42 7.29
CA THR A 168 -16.74 10.74 7.58
C THR A 168 -17.07 9.73 6.47
N LYS A 169 -17.97 8.78 6.77
CA LYS A 169 -18.40 7.77 5.80
C LYS A 169 -18.89 8.38 4.48
N GLU A 170 -19.68 9.45 4.53
CA GLU A 170 -20.20 10.12 3.32
C GLU A 170 -19.10 10.81 2.50
N VAL A 171 -18.00 11.23 3.15
CA VAL A 171 -16.81 11.78 2.50
C VAL A 171 -16.00 10.67 1.83
N GLU A 172 -15.84 9.52 2.48
CA GLU A 172 -15.22 8.34 1.85
C GLU A 172 -16.04 7.80 0.66
N GLU A 173 -17.38 7.78 0.77
CA GLU A 173 -18.29 7.39 -0.32
C GLU A 173 -18.24 8.38 -1.50
N LEU A 174 -18.08 9.69 -1.23
CA LEU A 174 -17.84 10.69 -2.29
C LEU A 174 -16.48 10.48 -2.97
N ILE A 175 -15.40 10.29 -2.20
CA ILE A 175 -14.06 10.03 -2.76
C ILE A 175 -14.08 8.78 -3.66
N LEU A 176 -14.75 7.69 -3.23
CA LEU A 176 -14.94 6.50 -4.07
C LEU A 176 -15.74 6.81 -5.35
N THR A 177 -16.85 7.53 -5.22
CA THR A 177 -17.75 7.83 -6.35
C THR A 177 -17.06 8.67 -7.42
N GLU A 178 -16.36 9.73 -7.04
CA GLU A 178 -15.62 10.57 -7.99
C GLU A 178 -14.38 9.85 -8.53
N SER A 179 -13.63 9.12 -7.69
CA SER A 179 -12.48 8.33 -8.16
C SER A 179 -12.89 7.30 -9.22
N LYS A 180 -14.08 6.69 -9.13
CA LYS A 180 -14.57 5.76 -10.16
C LYS A 180 -14.72 6.43 -11.53
N LYS A 181 -15.19 7.68 -11.60
CA LYS A 181 -15.28 8.44 -12.86
C LYS A 181 -13.90 8.74 -13.42
N VAL A 182 -12.95 9.10 -12.56
CA VAL A 182 -11.56 9.36 -12.99
C VAL A 182 -10.94 8.07 -13.54
N LEU A 183 -11.15 6.92 -12.88
CA LEU A 183 -10.65 5.62 -13.28
C LEU A 183 -11.15 5.13 -14.66
N GLU A 184 -12.16 5.78 -15.27
CA GLU A 184 -12.55 5.52 -16.66
C GLU A 184 -11.46 5.94 -17.66
N ASP A 185 -10.62 6.92 -17.31
CA ASP A 185 -9.44 7.35 -18.07
C ASP A 185 -8.28 7.79 -17.14
N VAL A 186 -7.37 6.84 -16.86
CA VAL A 186 -6.16 7.04 -16.05
C VAL A 186 -4.93 6.41 -16.68
N THR A 187 -3.80 7.07 -16.51
CA THR A 187 -2.48 6.46 -16.70
C THR A 187 -2.19 5.39 -15.62
N GLY A 188 -1.23 4.50 -15.89
CA GLY A 188 -0.77 3.51 -14.91
C GLY A 188 -0.24 4.12 -13.60
N GLU A 189 0.40 5.30 -13.66
CA GLU A 189 0.89 6.00 -12.47
C GLU A 189 -0.26 6.57 -11.62
N GLU A 190 -1.24 7.20 -12.27
CA GLU A 190 -2.45 7.68 -11.61
C GLU A 190 -3.25 6.53 -10.97
N PHE A 191 -3.35 5.39 -11.65
CA PHE A 191 -3.99 4.20 -11.11
C PHE A 191 -3.35 3.75 -9.78
N VAL A 192 -2.02 3.74 -9.70
CA VAL A 192 -1.30 3.44 -8.43
C VAL A 192 -1.60 4.50 -7.36
N LEU A 193 -1.69 5.78 -7.72
CA LEU A 193 -2.04 6.85 -6.79
C LEU A 193 -3.49 6.73 -6.27
N PHE A 194 -4.45 6.38 -7.13
CA PHE A 194 -5.85 6.14 -6.78
C PHE A 194 -6.05 4.88 -5.95
N MET A 195 -5.41 3.76 -6.30
CA MET A 195 -5.47 2.55 -5.46
C MET A 195 -4.89 2.79 -4.07
N LYS A 196 -3.86 3.64 -3.95
CA LYS A 196 -3.31 4.11 -2.66
C LYS A 196 -4.21 5.10 -1.91
N ILE A 197 -5.00 5.93 -2.60
CA ILE A 197 -6.03 6.78 -1.99
C ILE A 197 -7.14 5.90 -1.42
N LEU A 198 -7.73 5.04 -2.26
CA LEU A 198 -8.94 4.28 -1.93
C LEU A 198 -8.67 3.19 -0.88
N SER A 199 -7.53 2.48 -0.93
CA SER A 199 -7.14 1.55 0.14
C SER A 199 -6.80 2.23 1.48
N GLY A 200 -6.58 3.56 1.47
CA GLY A 200 -6.45 4.38 2.66
C GLY A 200 -7.77 4.63 3.39
N LEU A 201 -8.92 4.50 2.71
CA LEU A 201 -10.25 4.74 3.27
C LEU A 201 -10.70 3.58 4.18
N LYS A 202 -11.26 3.91 5.34
CA LYS A 202 -11.60 2.95 6.40
C LYS A 202 -12.74 2.03 6.02
N SER A 203 -13.77 2.56 5.36
CA SER A 203 -14.85 1.77 4.75
C SER A 203 -14.32 0.72 3.77
N LEU A 204 -13.29 1.07 3.00
CA LEU A 204 -12.70 0.21 1.97
C LEU A 204 -11.68 -0.81 2.50
N GLN A 205 -11.22 -0.69 3.75
CA GLN A 205 -10.36 -1.70 4.41
C GLN A 205 -11.15 -2.94 4.89
N THR A 206 -12.49 -2.85 4.92
CA THR A 206 -13.38 -3.98 5.24
C THR A 206 -13.28 -5.13 4.22
N VAL A 207 -13.88 -6.29 4.51
CA VAL A 207 -13.90 -7.43 3.56
C VAL A 207 -14.64 -7.06 2.27
N SER A 208 -15.83 -6.46 2.37
CA SER A 208 -16.58 -5.98 1.19
C SER A 208 -15.86 -4.84 0.48
N GLY A 209 -15.27 -3.91 1.24
CA GLY A 209 -14.48 -2.81 0.69
C GLY A 209 -13.28 -3.29 -0.15
N ARG A 210 -12.49 -4.23 0.38
CA ARG A 210 -11.37 -4.82 -0.36
C ARG A 210 -11.82 -5.68 -1.54
N GLN A 211 -13.00 -6.30 -1.50
CA GLN A 211 -13.55 -6.97 -2.68
C GLN A 211 -13.91 -5.95 -3.77
N GLN A 212 -14.54 -4.82 -3.44
CA GLN A 212 -14.82 -3.74 -4.41
C GLN A 212 -13.52 -3.17 -5.03
N LEU A 213 -12.47 -3.02 -4.22
CA LEU A 213 -11.14 -2.65 -4.72
C LEU A 213 -10.52 -3.72 -5.63
N VAL A 214 -10.75 -5.01 -5.36
CA VAL A 214 -10.28 -6.11 -6.23
C VAL A 214 -11.03 -6.13 -7.57
N GLU A 215 -12.34 -5.87 -7.59
CA GLU A 215 -13.07 -5.77 -8.87
C GLU A 215 -12.62 -4.54 -9.68
N LEU A 216 -12.43 -3.36 -9.06
CA LEU A 216 -11.86 -2.19 -9.76
C LEU A 216 -10.49 -2.49 -10.40
N VAL A 217 -9.65 -3.30 -9.74
CA VAL A 217 -8.35 -3.71 -10.31
C VAL A 217 -8.52 -4.77 -11.39
N ALA A 218 -9.55 -5.61 -11.34
CA ALA A 218 -9.86 -6.59 -12.39
C ALA A 218 -10.50 -5.95 -13.64
N GLU A 219 -11.28 -4.88 -13.43
CA GLU A 219 -11.79 -3.97 -14.46
C GLU A 219 -10.61 -3.24 -15.14
N GLN A 220 -9.73 -2.58 -14.36
CA GLN A 220 -8.54 -1.90 -14.92
C GLN A 220 -7.57 -2.87 -15.63
N ALA A 221 -7.41 -4.09 -15.12
CA ALA A 221 -6.55 -5.11 -15.73
C ALA A 221 -7.16 -5.74 -17.00
N ASP A 222 -8.46 -5.54 -17.27
CA ASP A 222 -9.20 -6.13 -18.38
C ASP A 222 -8.98 -7.65 -18.52
N LEU A 223 -9.33 -8.38 -17.45
CA LEU A 223 -9.10 -9.83 -17.35
C LEU A 223 -9.94 -10.68 -18.31
N GLU A 224 -10.80 -10.08 -19.14
CA GLU A 224 -11.56 -10.79 -20.17
C GLU A 224 -10.87 -10.70 -21.55
N GLN A 225 -9.94 -9.74 -21.73
CA GLN A 225 -9.17 -9.54 -22.97
C GLN A 225 -8.01 -10.54 -23.11
N THR A 226 -7.73 -10.99 -24.33
CA THR A 226 -6.63 -11.93 -24.62
C THR A 226 -5.25 -11.29 -24.42
N PHE A 227 -4.36 -11.99 -23.69
CA PHE A 227 -3.01 -11.52 -23.39
C PHE A 227 -2.10 -11.49 -24.62
N ASN A 228 -1.39 -10.38 -24.83
CA ASN A 228 -0.39 -10.23 -25.88
C ASN A 228 1.02 -10.10 -25.28
N PRO A 229 1.87 -11.15 -25.29
CA PRO A 229 3.20 -11.11 -24.69
C PRO A 229 4.22 -10.26 -25.46
N SER A 230 3.91 -9.87 -26.70
CA SER A 230 4.77 -9.07 -27.58
C SER A 230 4.55 -7.56 -27.43
N ASP A 231 3.57 -7.16 -26.62
CA ASP A 231 3.12 -5.79 -26.39
C ASP A 231 3.48 -5.37 -24.95
N PRO A 232 4.48 -4.47 -24.78
CA PRO A 232 4.90 -4.01 -23.46
C PRO A 232 3.78 -3.38 -22.65
N ASP A 233 2.86 -2.65 -23.29
CA ASP A 233 1.78 -1.95 -22.59
C ASP A 233 0.77 -2.95 -22.02
N CYS A 234 0.48 -4.04 -22.75
CA CYS A 234 -0.32 -5.16 -22.26
C CYS A 234 0.34 -5.86 -21.05
N VAL A 235 1.66 -6.08 -21.11
CA VAL A 235 2.43 -6.73 -20.04
C VAL A 235 2.50 -5.85 -18.78
N ASP A 236 2.89 -4.59 -18.92
CA ASP A 236 3.07 -3.68 -17.78
C ASP A 236 1.72 -3.28 -17.16
N ARG A 237 0.65 -3.06 -17.95
CA ARG A 237 -0.72 -2.86 -17.43
C ARG A 237 -1.14 -4.02 -16.53
N LEU A 238 -1.00 -5.27 -17.00
CA LEU A 238 -1.37 -6.46 -16.24
C LEU A 238 -0.57 -6.59 -14.94
N LEU A 239 0.75 -6.37 -14.99
CA LEU A 239 1.63 -6.51 -13.83
C LEU A 239 1.44 -5.37 -12.82
N GLN A 240 1.28 -4.13 -13.28
CA GLN A 240 1.04 -2.96 -12.42
C GLN A 240 -0.31 -3.06 -11.72
N CYS A 241 -1.37 -3.46 -12.43
CA CYS A 241 -2.69 -3.73 -11.85
C CYS A 241 -2.62 -4.88 -10.83
N THR A 242 -2.06 -6.04 -11.22
CA THR A 242 -1.93 -7.20 -10.32
C THR A 242 -1.16 -6.85 -9.04
N ARG A 243 -0.11 -6.02 -9.13
CA ARG A 243 0.62 -5.49 -7.97
C ARG A 243 -0.24 -4.64 -7.01
N GLN A 244 -1.32 -4.00 -7.49
CA GLN A 244 -2.29 -3.30 -6.62
C GLN A 244 -3.32 -4.25 -5.98
N ALA A 245 -3.66 -5.36 -6.65
CA ALA A 245 -4.58 -6.36 -6.10
C ALA A 245 -3.94 -7.20 -4.98
N VAL A 246 -2.66 -7.56 -5.11
CA VAL A 246 -1.95 -8.45 -4.16
C VAL A 246 -2.09 -8.07 -2.67
N PRO A 247 -1.96 -6.78 -2.25
CA PRO A 247 -2.17 -6.38 -0.86
C PRO A 247 -3.62 -6.48 -0.35
N LEU A 248 -4.62 -6.57 -1.24
CA LEU A 248 -6.03 -6.60 -0.88
C LEU A 248 -6.50 -8.02 -0.52
N PHE A 249 -5.87 -9.03 -1.11
CA PHE A 249 -6.25 -10.44 -0.95
C PHE A 249 -6.11 -10.94 0.48
N SER A 250 -6.98 -11.90 0.84
CA SER A 250 -6.97 -12.56 2.14
C SER A 250 -7.80 -13.85 2.08
N LYS A 251 -7.86 -14.62 3.17
CA LYS A 251 -8.75 -15.79 3.28
C LYS A 251 -10.23 -15.53 2.94
N ASN A 252 -10.68 -14.27 2.97
CA ASN A 252 -12.05 -13.83 2.70
C ASN A 252 -12.18 -12.90 1.47
N VAL A 253 -11.09 -12.63 0.73
CA VAL A 253 -11.06 -11.73 -0.44
C VAL A 253 -10.13 -12.39 -1.46
N HIS A 254 -10.69 -12.98 -2.52
CA HIS A 254 -10.01 -14.02 -3.28
C HIS A 254 -9.38 -13.54 -4.58
N SER A 255 -8.32 -14.23 -5.00
CA SER A 255 -7.51 -13.95 -6.19
C SER A 255 -7.96 -14.69 -7.46
N THR A 256 -9.12 -15.36 -7.43
CA THR A 256 -9.50 -16.41 -8.39
C THR A 256 -9.47 -15.97 -9.86
N ARG A 257 -9.97 -14.76 -10.19
CA ARG A 257 -9.94 -14.22 -11.56
C ARG A 257 -8.49 -14.07 -12.07
N PHE A 258 -7.64 -13.39 -11.30
CA PHE A 258 -6.22 -13.20 -11.62
C PHE A 258 -5.45 -14.53 -11.72
N VAL A 259 -5.64 -15.46 -10.77
CA VAL A 259 -4.96 -16.78 -10.82
C VAL A 259 -5.41 -17.57 -12.06
N THR A 260 -6.69 -17.52 -12.42
CA THR A 260 -7.21 -18.13 -13.66
C THR A 260 -6.54 -17.51 -14.88
N TYR A 261 -6.55 -16.17 -14.98
CA TYR A 261 -5.92 -15.45 -16.09
C TYR A 261 -4.43 -15.78 -16.25
N PHE A 262 -3.67 -15.75 -15.15
CA PHE A 262 -2.24 -16.09 -15.17
C PHE A 262 -2.01 -17.55 -15.60
N CYS A 263 -2.81 -18.50 -15.11
CA CYS A 263 -2.72 -19.90 -15.52
C CYS A 263 -3.13 -20.14 -16.99
N GLU A 264 -4.11 -19.41 -17.50
CA GLU A 264 -4.68 -19.66 -18.83
C GLU A 264 -4.01 -18.88 -19.96
N GLN A 265 -3.63 -17.63 -19.71
CA GLN A 265 -3.16 -16.68 -20.73
C GLN A 265 -1.65 -16.39 -20.58
N VAL A 266 -1.14 -16.25 -19.36
CA VAL A 266 0.23 -15.77 -19.12
C VAL A 266 1.25 -16.92 -19.06
N LEU A 267 1.00 -17.99 -18.31
CA LEU A 267 1.93 -19.12 -18.18
C LEU A 267 2.32 -19.78 -19.53
N PRO A 268 1.41 -19.99 -20.51
CA PRO A 268 1.79 -20.50 -21.83
C PRO A 268 2.76 -19.58 -22.58
N ASN A 269 2.65 -18.27 -22.36
CA ASN A 269 3.41 -17.22 -23.00
C ASN A 269 4.63 -16.74 -22.20
N LEU A 270 4.94 -17.37 -21.05
CA LEU A 270 5.98 -16.90 -20.13
C LEU A 270 7.35 -16.71 -20.81
N SER A 271 7.71 -17.58 -21.76
CA SER A 271 9.02 -17.57 -22.43
C SER A 271 9.19 -16.52 -23.52
N SER A 272 8.10 -15.90 -24.02
CA SER A 272 8.18 -14.76 -24.95
C SER A 272 8.21 -13.40 -24.25
N LEU A 273 8.01 -13.36 -22.92
CA LEU A 273 8.11 -12.12 -22.16
C LEU A 273 9.57 -11.64 -22.09
N THR A 274 9.74 -10.37 -22.45
CA THR A 274 11.01 -9.62 -22.39
C THR A 274 10.79 -8.31 -21.64
N THR A 275 11.87 -7.63 -21.28
CA THR A 275 11.80 -6.29 -20.68
C THR A 275 13.04 -5.48 -21.11
N PRO A 276 12.92 -4.16 -21.36
CA PRO A 276 14.08 -3.31 -21.62
C PRO A 276 14.89 -2.98 -20.34
N VAL A 277 14.41 -3.37 -19.16
CA VAL A 277 15.08 -3.07 -17.88
C VAL A 277 16.23 -4.04 -17.62
N GLU A 278 17.47 -3.55 -17.73
CA GLU A 278 18.67 -4.35 -17.52
C GLU A 278 18.68 -5.00 -16.12
N GLY A 279 18.96 -6.31 -16.07
CA GLY A 279 19.01 -7.10 -14.83
C GLY A 279 17.66 -7.47 -14.23
N LEU A 280 16.52 -7.07 -14.82
CA LEU A 280 15.19 -7.46 -14.36
C LEU A 280 14.73 -8.78 -15.03
N ASP A 281 14.49 -9.80 -14.21
CA ASP A 281 13.87 -11.05 -14.65
C ASP A 281 12.33 -10.92 -14.62
N ILE A 282 11.76 -10.48 -15.75
CA ILE A 282 10.32 -10.27 -15.92
C ILE A 282 9.50 -11.56 -15.74
N GLN A 283 10.07 -12.71 -16.12
CA GLN A 283 9.41 -14.01 -16.01
C GLN A 283 9.32 -14.43 -14.54
N LEU A 284 10.38 -14.21 -13.77
CA LEU A 284 10.36 -14.43 -12.33
C LEU A 284 9.42 -13.45 -11.61
N GLU A 285 9.28 -12.19 -12.05
CA GLU A 285 8.29 -11.26 -11.50
C GLU A 285 6.84 -11.74 -11.71
N VAL A 286 6.51 -12.23 -12.91
CA VAL A 286 5.21 -12.88 -13.21
C VAL A 286 4.98 -14.07 -12.27
N LEU A 287 5.98 -14.94 -12.12
CA LEU A 287 5.88 -16.13 -11.27
C LEU A 287 5.76 -15.80 -9.77
N LYS A 288 6.43 -14.74 -9.28
CA LYS A 288 6.26 -14.25 -7.90
C LYS A 288 4.82 -13.80 -7.65
N LEU A 289 4.23 -13.03 -8.57
CA LEU A 289 2.83 -12.57 -8.44
C LEU A 289 1.87 -13.76 -8.40
N LEU A 290 2.01 -14.73 -9.31
CA LEU A 290 1.21 -15.96 -9.29
C LEU A 290 1.36 -16.72 -7.95
N ALA A 291 2.59 -16.85 -7.44
CA ALA A 291 2.86 -17.51 -6.16
C ALA A 291 2.17 -16.80 -4.99
N GLU A 292 2.28 -15.48 -4.88
CA GLU A 292 1.60 -14.71 -3.82
C GLU A 292 0.08 -14.83 -3.89
N MET A 293 -0.49 -14.75 -5.11
CA MET A 293 -1.93 -14.88 -5.33
C MET A 293 -2.46 -16.29 -5.05
N SER A 294 -1.67 -17.34 -5.32
CA SER A 294 -2.13 -18.73 -5.25
C SER A 294 -2.71 -19.13 -3.88
N SER A 295 -2.11 -18.63 -2.79
CA SER A 295 -2.56 -18.87 -1.40
C SER A 295 -3.90 -18.19 -1.03
N PHE A 296 -4.44 -17.34 -1.90
CA PHE A 296 -5.73 -16.67 -1.72
C PHE A 296 -6.76 -17.05 -2.80
N CYS A 297 -6.50 -18.10 -3.57
CA CYS A 297 -7.46 -18.59 -4.55
C CYS A 297 -8.75 -19.07 -3.85
N GLY A 298 -9.89 -18.54 -4.28
CA GLY A 298 -11.21 -19.02 -3.88
C GLY A 298 -11.54 -20.33 -4.59
N ASP A 299 -12.82 -20.64 -4.72
CA ASP A 299 -13.24 -21.79 -5.51
C ASP A 299 -13.20 -21.44 -7.00
N MET A 300 -12.69 -22.36 -7.82
CA MET A 300 -12.28 -22.11 -9.20
C MET A 300 -12.91 -23.18 -10.09
N GLU A 301 -13.75 -22.75 -11.04
CA GLU A 301 -14.43 -23.64 -11.98
C GLU A 301 -13.44 -24.49 -12.80
N LYS A 302 -12.44 -23.83 -13.41
CA LYS A 302 -11.41 -24.48 -14.25
C LYS A 302 -10.24 -25.07 -13.44
N LEU A 303 -10.44 -25.46 -12.17
CA LEU A 303 -9.35 -25.85 -11.26
C LEU A 303 -8.44 -26.93 -11.84
N GLU A 304 -8.99 -28.02 -12.38
CA GLU A 304 -8.18 -29.12 -12.94
C GLU A 304 -7.37 -28.66 -14.17
N THR A 305 -7.99 -27.94 -15.10
CA THR A 305 -7.33 -27.39 -16.29
C THR A 305 -6.21 -26.41 -15.94
N ASN A 306 -6.44 -25.52 -14.97
CA ASN A 306 -5.47 -24.52 -14.54
C ASN A 306 -4.31 -25.17 -13.76
N LEU A 307 -4.63 -26.14 -12.88
CA LEU A 307 -3.65 -26.97 -12.17
C LEU A 307 -2.86 -27.86 -13.16
N ARG A 308 -3.44 -28.26 -14.29
CA ARG A 308 -2.74 -28.96 -15.38
C ARG A 308 -1.75 -28.05 -16.10
N LYS A 309 -2.19 -26.87 -16.58
CA LYS A 309 -1.30 -25.87 -17.20
C LYS A 309 -0.10 -25.53 -16.29
N LEU A 310 -0.36 -25.40 -14.98
CA LEU A 310 0.67 -25.17 -13.96
C LEU A 310 1.54 -26.42 -13.69
N PHE A 311 0.95 -27.63 -13.63
CA PHE A 311 1.70 -28.90 -13.53
C PHE A 311 2.66 -29.07 -14.71
N ASP A 312 2.26 -28.74 -15.94
CA ASP A 312 3.10 -28.85 -17.12
C ASP A 312 4.22 -27.80 -17.09
N LYS A 313 3.89 -26.53 -16.82
CA LYS A 313 4.90 -25.45 -16.74
C LYS A 313 5.96 -25.70 -15.65
N LEU A 314 5.59 -26.38 -14.55
CA LEU A 314 6.53 -26.84 -13.53
C LEU A 314 7.53 -27.90 -14.03
N LEU A 315 7.14 -28.77 -14.98
CA LEU A 315 8.06 -29.81 -15.49
C LEU A 315 9.17 -29.25 -16.39
N GLU A 316 8.94 -28.14 -17.08
CA GLU A 316 9.96 -27.46 -17.91
C GLU A 316 11.19 -27.08 -17.06
N TYR A 317 10.97 -26.65 -15.81
CA TYR A 317 12.03 -26.28 -14.86
C TYR A 317 12.45 -27.43 -13.94
N MET A 318 11.87 -28.62 -14.09
CA MET A 318 12.20 -29.83 -13.35
C MET A 318 12.63 -30.94 -14.32
N PRO A 319 13.88 -30.93 -14.80
CA PRO A 319 14.38 -31.94 -15.73
C PRO A 319 14.37 -33.35 -15.13
N LEU A 320 14.37 -34.35 -16.00
CA LEU A 320 14.74 -35.71 -15.62
C LEU A 320 16.22 -35.74 -15.17
N PRO A 321 16.62 -36.74 -14.36
CA PRO A 321 18.03 -37.07 -14.25
C PRO A 321 18.61 -37.33 -15.64
N PRO A 322 19.86 -36.92 -15.91
CA PRO A 322 20.61 -37.43 -17.05
C PRO A 322 20.60 -38.96 -17.05
N GLU A 323 20.57 -39.56 -18.23
CA GLU A 323 20.92 -40.97 -18.38
C GLU A 323 22.41 -41.10 -18.00
N GLU A 324 22.68 -41.63 -16.82
CA GLU A 324 24.04 -41.77 -16.31
C GLU A 324 24.82 -42.72 -17.23
N ALA A 325 25.99 -42.30 -17.71
CA ALA A 325 26.82 -43.12 -18.58
C ALA A 325 27.24 -44.40 -17.85
N GLU A 326 26.72 -45.55 -18.30
CA GLU A 326 26.99 -46.86 -17.66
C GLU A 326 28.48 -47.23 -17.65
N ASN A 327 29.27 -46.60 -18.54
CA ASN A 327 30.72 -46.61 -18.51
C ASN A 327 31.24 -45.30 -17.93
N GLY A 328 31.98 -45.38 -16.81
CA GLY A 328 32.42 -44.24 -16.00
C GLY A 328 33.53 -43.37 -16.60
N GLU A 329 33.34 -42.86 -17.81
CA GLU A 329 34.17 -41.81 -18.41
C GLU A 329 33.47 -40.45 -18.34
N ASN A 330 34.25 -39.37 -18.19
CA ASN A 330 33.70 -38.03 -17.96
C ASN A 330 33.02 -37.45 -19.22
N ALA A 331 31.72 -37.65 -19.35
CA ALA A 331 30.88 -36.92 -20.30
C ALA A 331 30.84 -35.43 -19.91
N GLY A 332 31.74 -34.63 -20.50
CA GLY A 332 31.97 -33.21 -20.19
C GLY A 332 30.88 -32.23 -20.64
N ASN A 333 29.60 -32.59 -20.50
CA ASN A 333 28.46 -31.74 -20.79
C ASN A 333 27.93 -31.09 -19.50
N GLU A 334 27.53 -29.82 -19.56
CA GLU A 334 27.17 -29.04 -18.36
C GLU A 334 26.03 -29.69 -17.54
N GLU A 335 26.17 -29.77 -16.21
CA GLU A 335 25.04 -30.05 -15.32
C GLU A 335 23.93 -29.01 -15.57
N PRO A 336 22.66 -29.42 -15.80
CA PRO A 336 21.59 -28.48 -16.14
C PRO A 336 21.35 -27.50 -14.98
N LYS A 337 21.61 -26.21 -15.22
CA LYS A 337 21.56 -25.11 -14.25
C LYS A 337 20.14 -24.93 -13.70
N LEU A 338 19.83 -25.56 -12.57
CA LEU A 338 18.50 -25.57 -11.96
C LEU A 338 18.04 -24.16 -11.54
N GLN A 339 16.96 -23.67 -12.15
CA GLN A 339 16.36 -22.35 -11.85
C GLN A 339 15.52 -22.40 -10.56
N PHE A 340 16.19 -22.49 -9.42
CA PHE A 340 15.54 -22.63 -8.10
C PHE A 340 14.48 -21.55 -7.81
N SER A 341 14.68 -20.30 -8.23
CA SER A 341 13.71 -19.21 -8.02
C SER A 341 12.39 -19.43 -8.75
N TYR A 342 12.43 -19.90 -10.00
CA TYR A 342 11.25 -20.25 -10.79
C TYR A 342 10.51 -21.44 -10.15
N VAL A 343 11.27 -22.46 -9.71
CA VAL A 343 10.71 -23.67 -9.09
C VAL A 343 10.11 -23.39 -7.71
N GLU A 344 10.64 -22.46 -6.90
CA GLU A 344 9.94 -22.02 -5.68
C GLU A 344 8.54 -21.48 -6.01
N CYS A 345 8.44 -20.58 -6.99
CA CYS A 345 7.18 -19.95 -7.35
C CYS A 345 6.16 -20.96 -7.92
N LEU A 346 6.58 -21.79 -8.88
CA LEU A 346 5.72 -22.79 -9.52
C LEU A 346 5.33 -23.91 -8.55
N LEU A 347 6.27 -24.43 -7.75
CA LEU A 347 5.98 -25.51 -6.80
C LEU A 347 5.10 -25.04 -5.63
N TYR A 348 5.30 -23.80 -5.15
CA TYR A 348 4.39 -23.20 -4.16
C TYR A 348 2.98 -23.05 -4.74
N SER A 349 2.85 -22.51 -5.95
CA SER A 349 1.55 -22.31 -6.60
C SER A 349 0.83 -23.64 -6.85
N PHE A 350 1.57 -24.66 -7.32
CA PHE A 350 1.08 -26.02 -7.47
C PHE A 350 0.60 -26.61 -6.13
N HIS A 351 1.34 -26.39 -5.05
CA HIS A 351 0.98 -26.87 -3.71
C HIS A 351 -0.27 -26.16 -3.15
N GLN A 352 -0.43 -24.84 -3.34
CA GLN A 352 -1.63 -24.12 -2.89
C GLN A 352 -2.89 -24.56 -3.66
N LEU A 353 -2.81 -24.70 -4.99
CA LEU A 353 -3.97 -25.12 -5.80
C LEU A 353 -4.24 -26.63 -5.69
N GLY A 354 -3.20 -27.46 -5.67
CA GLY A 354 -3.31 -28.92 -5.50
C GLY A 354 -3.97 -29.33 -4.18
N ARG A 355 -3.88 -28.49 -3.15
CA ARG A 355 -4.63 -28.67 -1.89
C ARG A 355 -6.15 -28.70 -2.08
N LYS A 356 -6.69 -28.03 -3.10
CA LYS A 356 -8.13 -28.02 -3.46
C LYS A 356 -8.55 -29.21 -4.32
N LEU A 357 -7.60 -29.87 -4.99
CA LEU A 357 -7.83 -31.09 -5.78
C LEU A 357 -6.75 -32.15 -5.47
N PRO A 358 -6.75 -32.76 -4.26
CA PRO A 358 -5.70 -33.71 -3.87
C PRO A 358 -5.60 -34.91 -4.82
N ASP A 359 -6.72 -35.32 -5.41
CA ASP A 359 -6.81 -36.43 -6.34
C ASP A 359 -6.14 -36.19 -7.70
N PHE A 360 -5.73 -34.96 -8.02
CA PHE A 360 -5.03 -34.63 -9.26
C PHE A 360 -3.79 -35.50 -9.51
N LEU A 361 -3.05 -35.87 -8.46
CA LEU A 361 -1.87 -36.75 -8.57
C LEU A 361 -2.17 -38.23 -8.31
N THR A 362 -3.26 -38.58 -7.63
CA THR A 362 -3.59 -39.97 -7.24
C THR A 362 -4.63 -40.63 -8.13
N ALA A 363 -5.33 -39.88 -8.97
CA ALA A 363 -6.24 -40.42 -9.99
C ALA A 363 -5.52 -41.45 -10.87
N LYS A 364 -6.16 -42.61 -11.10
CA LYS A 364 -5.55 -43.76 -11.78
C LYS A 364 -4.98 -43.44 -13.17
N LEU A 365 -5.58 -42.49 -13.88
CA LEU A 365 -5.13 -42.01 -15.19
C LEU A 365 -3.75 -41.31 -15.12
N ASN A 366 -3.43 -40.69 -13.98
CA ASN A 366 -2.21 -39.90 -13.76
C ASN A 366 -1.09 -40.72 -13.08
N ALA A 367 -1.21 -42.05 -12.99
CA ALA A 367 -0.20 -42.90 -12.35
C ALA A 367 1.20 -42.77 -12.98
N GLU A 368 1.28 -42.64 -14.31
CA GLU A 368 2.54 -42.40 -15.01
C GLU A 368 3.02 -40.95 -14.87
N LYS A 369 2.10 -39.97 -14.89
CA LYS A 369 2.36 -38.54 -14.56
C LYS A 369 2.99 -38.39 -13.16
N LEU A 370 2.55 -39.20 -12.20
CA LEU A 370 3.13 -39.26 -10.85
C LEU A 370 4.48 -39.98 -10.80
N LYS A 371 4.71 -41.03 -11.62
CA LYS A 371 5.98 -41.76 -11.66
C LYS A 371 7.11 -40.88 -12.23
N ASP A 372 6.88 -40.25 -13.37
CA ASP A 372 7.79 -39.26 -13.98
C ASP A 372 8.08 -38.11 -13.00
N PHE A 373 7.02 -37.53 -12.40
CA PHE A 373 7.18 -36.42 -11.45
C PHE A 373 7.99 -36.81 -10.22
N LYS A 374 7.84 -38.03 -9.68
CA LYS A 374 8.67 -38.53 -8.57
C LYS A 374 10.15 -38.67 -8.95
N ILE A 375 10.46 -39.08 -10.18
CA ILE A 375 11.84 -39.16 -10.68
C ILE A 375 12.46 -37.76 -10.77
N ARG A 376 11.71 -36.78 -11.30
CA ARG A 376 12.12 -35.35 -11.36
C ARG A 376 12.30 -34.74 -9.96
N LEU A 377 11.37 -34.99 -9.03
CA LEU A 377 11.47 -34.58 -7.63
C LEU A 377 12.73 -35.17 -6.95
N GLN A 378 13.07 -36.43 -7.23
CA GLN A 378 14.29 -37.07 -6.69
C GLN A 378 15.56 -36.44 -7.26
N TYR A 379 15.60 -36.15 -8.57
CA TYR A 379 16.75 -35.47 -9.18
C TYR A 379 16.92 -34.04 -8.65
N PHE A 380 15.84 -33.25 -8.61
CA PHE A 380 15.87 -31.89 -8.08
C PHE A 380 16.24 -31.85 -6.60
N ALA A 381 15.81 -32.85 -5.80
CA ALA A 381 16.23 -33.02 -4.41
C ALA A 381 17.72 -33.35 -4.24
N ARG A 382 18.36 -34.05 -5.19
CA ARG A 382 19.84 -34.22 -5.22
C ARG A 382 20.52 -32.85 -5.42
N GLY A 383 20.11 -32.09 -6.45
CA GLY A 383 20.66 -30.77 -6.75
C GLY A 383 20.49 -29.76 -5.60
N LEU A 384 19.33 -29.74 -4.93
CA LEU A 384 19.09 -28.92 -3.74
C LEU A 384 20.10 -29.20 -2.61
N GLN A 385 20.45 -30.46 -2.35
CA GLN A 385 21.39 -30.82 -1.28
C GLN A 385 22.81 -30.30 -1.57
N VAL A 386 23.26 -30.40 -2.82
CA VAL A 386 24.55 -29.87 -3.28
C VAL A 386 24.59 -28.35 -3.11
N TYR A 387 23.58 -27.65 -3.62
CA TYR A 387 23.55 -26.18 -3.57
C TYR A 387 23.36 -25.63 -2.14
N ILE A 388 22.53 -26.26 -1.30
CA ILE A 388 22.41 -25.92 0.13
C ILE A 388 23.76 -26.09 0.85
N ARG A 389 24.53 -27.16 0.54
CA ARG A 389 25.86 -27.37 1.13
C ARG A 389 26.84 -26.27 0.72
N GLN A 390 26.89 -25.90 -0.56
CA GLN A 390 27.72 -24.80 -1.07
C GLN A 390 27.35 -23.46 -0.40
N LEU A 391 26.06 -23.11 -0.36
CA LEU A 391 25.57 -21.88 0.26
C LEU A 391 25.89 -21.80 1.77
N ARG A 392 25.72 -22.91 2.51
CA ARG A 392 26.07 -22.96 3.94
C ARG A 392 27.57 -22.77 4.17
N LEU A 393 28.42 -23.45 3.41
CA LEU A 393 29.87 -23.26 3.50
C LEU A 393 30.29 -21.82 3.17
N ALA A 394 29.68 -21.21 2.14
CA ALA A 394 29.96 -19.84 1.73
C ALA A 394 29.45 -18.75 2.72
N LEU A 395 28.64 -19.13 3.72
CA LEU A 395 28.10 -18.23 4.75
C LEU A 395 28.58 -18.57 6.18
N GLN A 396 29.20 -19.73 6.38
CA GLN A 396 29.71 -20.17 7.67
C GLN A 396 30.79 -19.21 8.21
N GLY A 397 30.69 -18.85 9.49
CA GLY A 397 31.65 -17.94 10.15
C GLY A 397 31.52 -16.46 9.80
N LYS A 398 30.64 -16.06 8.86
CA LYS A 398 30.40 -14.64 8.55
C LYS A 398 29.66 -13.95 9.69
N THR A 399 30.11 -12.75 10.05
CA THR A 399 29.48 -11.92 11.10
C THR A 399 28.16 -11.33 10.63
N GLY A 400 27.31 -10.88 11.57
CA GLY A 400 26.02 -10.26 11.24
C GLY A 400 26.12 -9.03 10.34
N GLU A 401 27.26 -8.34 10.31
CA GLU A 401 27.51 -7.24 9.37
C GLU A 401 27.94 -7.75 7.99
N ALA A 402 28.83 -8.76 7.93
CA ALA A 402 29.26 -9.37 6.68
C ALA A 402 28.08 -10.03 5.92
N LEU A 403 27.05 -10.49 6.62
CA LEU A 403 25.81 -11.00 6.02
C LEU A 403 24.96 -9.91 5.31
N LYS A 404 25.25 -8.62 5.51
CA LYS A 404 24.53 -7.51 4.85
C LYS A 404 25.10 -7.10 3.50
N THR A 405 26.28 -7.59 3.09
CA THR A 405 26.78 -7.34 1.72
C THR A 405 25.84 -7.99 0.71
N ASP A 406 25.64 -7.38 -0.46
CA ASP A 406 24.59 -7.82 -1.40
C ASP A 406 24.81 -9.25 -1.94
N GLU A 407 26.07 -9.64 -2.15
CA GLU A 407 26.47 -11.03 -2.41
C GLU A 407 25.97 -12.01 -1.34
N ASN A 408 26.06 -11.64 -0.05
CA ASN A 408 25.60 -12.47 1.05
C ASN A 408 24.09 -12.37 1.26
N LYS A 409 23.44 -11.23 0.98
CA LYS A 409 21.98 -11.11 0.91
C LYS A 409 21.42 -12.12 -0.11
N ILE A 410 21.98 -12.17 -1.32
CA ILE A 410 21.59 -13.12 -2.37
C ILE A 410 21.75 -14.57 -1.89
N LYS A 411 22.89 -14.91 -1.27
CA LYS A 411 23.13 -16.27 -0.74
C LYS A 411 22.18 -16.64 0.41
N VAL A 412 21.78 -15.68 1.26
CA VAL A 412 20.78 -15.89 2.33
C VAL A 412 19.37 -16.07 1.75
N VAL A 413 19.00 -15.33 0.70
CA VAL A 413 17.73 -15.54 -0.03
C VAL A 413 17.74 -16.89 -0.73
N ALA A 414 18.84 -17.28 -1.38
CA ALA A 414 18.99 -18.61 -1.99
C ALA A 414 18.85 -19.76 -0.97
N LEU A 415 19.30 -19.57 0.28
CA LEU A 415 19.00 -20.51 1.35
C LEU A 415 17.51 -20.56 1.71
N LYS A 416 16.76 -19.46 1.68
CA LYS A 416 15.29 -19.53 1.84
C LYS A 416 14.65 -20.31 0.69
N ILE A 417 14.93 -19.91 -0.56
CA ILE A 417 14.42 -20.55 -1.80
C ILE A 417 14.59 -22.07 -1.70
N THR A 418 15.83 -22.53 -1.49
CA THR A 418 16.15 -23.96 -1.47
C THR A 418 15.55 -24.73 -0.29
N ASN A 419 15.44 -24.14 0.90
CA ASN A 419 14.77 -24.80 2.02
C ASN A 419 13.23 -24.84 1.81
N ASN A 420 12.63 -23.81 1.23
CA ASN A 420 11.20 -23.79 0.90
C ASN A 420 10.84 -24.89 -0.09
N ILE A 421 11.59 -25.02 -1.20
CA ILE A 421 11.40 -26.10 -2.18
C ILE A 421 11.58 -27.48 -1.50
N ASN A 422 12.62 -27.67 -0.69
CA ASN A 422 12.84 -28.93 0.04
C ASN A 422 11.67 -29.31 0.98
N VAL A 423 10.98 -28.34 1.58
CA VAL A 423 9.76 -28.58 2.37
C VAL A 423 8.60 -29.00 1.46
N LEU A 424 8.33 -28.27 0.37
CA LEU A 424 7.25 -28.57 -0.57
C LEU A 424 7.44 -29.93 -1.27
N ILE A 425 8.68 -30.27 -1.63
CA ILE A 425 9.05 -31.58 -2.22
C ILE A 425 8.77 -32.72 -1.25
N LYS A 426 9.03 -32.55 0.05
CA LYS A 426 8.72 -33.57 1.07
C LYS A 426 7.22 -33.81 1.19
N ASP A 427 6.43 -32.75 1.22
CA ASP A 427 4.95 -32.83 1.23
C ASP A 427 4.45 -33.67 0.04
N LEU A 428 4.96 -33.41 -1.16
CA LEU A 428 4.58 -34.13 -2.39
C LEU A 428 5.15 -35.56 -2.51
N PHE A 429 6.15 -35.95 -1.71
CA PHE A 429 6.68 -37.31 -1.69
C PHE A 429 5.82 -38.31 -0.90
N HIS A 430 4.91 -37.84 -0.04
CA HIS A 430 4.01 -38.71 0.70
C HIS A 430 3.11 -39.54 -0.24
N ILE A 431 2.55 -40.63 0.30
CA ILE A 431 1.61 -41.51 -0.41
C ILE A 431 0.36 -41.66 0.48
N PRO A 432 -0.77 -40.98 0.15
CA PRO A 432 -0.93 -39.96 -0.89
C PRO A 432 -0.14 -38.67 -0.59
N PRO A 433 0.07 -37.78 -1.59
CA PRO A 433 0.74 -36.49 -1.39
C PRO A 433 0.10 -35.64 -0.29
N SER A 434 0.92 -34.90 0.46
CA SER A 434 0.47 -33.91 1.45
C SER A 434 0.47 -32.49 0.91
N TYR A 435 -0.39 -31.68 1.52
CA TYR A 435 -0.51 -30.24 1.29
C TYR A 435 -0.68 -29.51 2.65
N LYS A 436 0.14 -29.90 3.63
CA LYS A 436 0.05 -29.51 5.04
C LYS A 436 1.15 -28.54 5.46
N SER A 437 2.33 -28.62 4.84
CA SER A 437 3.42 -27.69 5.12
C SER A 437 3.05 -26.27 4.71
N THR A 438 3.52 -25.28 5.48
CA THR A 438 3.36 -23.86 5.18
C THR A 438 4.76 -23.24 5.14
N VAL A 439 5.08 -22.54 4.06
CA VAL A 439 6.36 -21.85 3.87
C VAL A 439 6.12 -20.36 3.62
N THR A 440 7.03 -19.50 4.09
CA THR A 440 7.05 -18.08 3.71
C THR A 440 7.90 -17.93 2.45
N LEU A 441 7.28 -17.51 1.34
CA LEU A 441 7.96 -17.20 0.07
C LEU A 441 9.22 -16.38 0.30
N SER A 442 10.33 -16.74 -0.36
CA SER A 442 11.67 -16.28 0.03
C SER A 442 11.85 -14.75 0.07
N TRP A 443 11.18 -14.03 -0.83
CA TRP A 443 11.19 -12.56 -0.93
C TRP A 443 10.22 -11.85 0.05
N LYS A 444 9.33 -12.57 0.73
CA LYS A 444 8.40 -12.00 1.72
C LYS A 444 9.01 -11.93 3.13
N PRO A 445 8.59 -10.96 3.97
CA PRO A 445 8.96 -10.95 5.38
C PRO A 445 8.28 -12.12 6.11
N VAL A 446 8.99 -12.72 7.07
CA VAL A 446 8.39 -13.69 7.98
C VAL A 446 7.45 -12.93 8.92
N GLN A 447 6.15 -13.06 8.70
CA GLN A 447 5.14 -12.55 9.63
C GLN A 447 5.33 -13.25 10.97
N LYS A 448 5.76 -12.50 11.99
CA LYS A 448 5.68 -12.98 13.38
C LYS A 448 4.19 -13.12 13.72
N VAL A 449 3.73 -14.35 13.88
CA VAL A 449 2.45 -14.60 14.53
C VAL A 449 2.61 -14.15 15.97
N GLU A 450 2.02 -13.01 16.32
CA GLU A 450 1.83 -12.64 17.72
C GLU A 450 0.82 -13.61 18.33
N LEU A 451 1.34 -14.66 18.97
CA LEU A 451 0.57 -15.57 19.81
C LEU A 451 -0.15 -14.71 20.86
N GLY A 452 -1.48 -14.67 20.73
CA GLY A 452 -2.29 -13.57 21.23
C GLY A 452 -2.05 -13.25 22.70
N GLN A 453 -2.01 -11.94 22.99
CA GLN A 453 -2.00 -11.43 24.36
C GLN A 453 -3.14 -12.10 25.15
N LYS A 454 -2.79 -12.84 26.21
CA LYS A 454 -3.80 -13.30 27.18
C LYS A 454 -4.48 -12.05 27.73
N ARG A 455 -5.82 -12.05 27.72
CA ARG A 455 -6.63 -10.99 28.36
C ARG A 455 -6.12 -10.76 29.77
N ALA A 456 -5.56 -9.59 30.03
CA ALA A 456 -5.52 -9.07 31.39
C ALA A 456 -6.96 -8.69 31.75
N THR A 457 -7.49 -9.31 32.80
CA THR A 457 -8.70 -8.84 33.46
C THR A 457 -8.37 -7.52 34.15
N GLU A 458 -9.17 -6.48 33.89
CA GLU A 458 -9.17 -5.28 34.71
C GLU A 458 -9.58 -5.67 36.14
N ASP A 459 -8.87 -5.14 37.12
CA ASP A 459 -9.39 -5.03 38.48
C ASP A 459 -8.92 -3.69 39.07
N THR A 460 -9.79 -3.03 39.81
CA THR A 460 -9.62 -1.61 40.17
C THR A 460 -9.33 -1.44 41.66
N THR A 461 -8.33 -0.62 42.02
CA THR A 461 -8.48 0.50 43.00
C THR A 461 -7.16 1.23 43.32
N SER A 462 -7.29 2.55 43.50
CA SER A 462 -6.49 3.53 44.27
C SER A 462 -5.13 3.19 44.92
N GLY A 463 -4.17 4.14 44.87
CA GLY A 463 -3.25 4.39 46.01
C GLY A 463 -1.82 4.85 45.67
N SER A 464 -1.53 6.15 45.77
CA SER A 464 -0.16 6.74 45.77
C SER A 464 0.48 6.69 47.18
N PRO A 465 1.76 7.10 47.45
CA PRO A 465 2.79 7.72 46.59
C PRO A 465 4.21 7.05 46.66
N PRO A 466 5.22 7.52 45.89
CA PRO A 466 6.51 6.81 45.74
C PRO A 466 7.62 7.19 46.74
N LYS A 467 8.64 6.34 46.88
CA LYS A 467 9.96 6.65 47.50
C LYS A 467 11.13 6.12 46.66
N LYS A 468 12.31 6.74 46.85
CA LYS A 468 13.48 6.65 45.96
C LYS A 468 14.54 5.63 46.41
N SER A 469 15.27 5.12 45.41
CA SER A 469 16.74 4.87 45.36
C SER A 469 17.48 4.21 46.55
N SER A 470 18.22 3.14 46.24
CA SER A 470 19.68 3.04 46.48
C SER A 470 20.30 2.01 45.52
N ALA A 471 21.63 2.01 45.34
CA ALA A 471 22.27 1.27 44.26
C ALA A 471 23.38 0.30 44.72
N GLY A 472 23.23 -0.98 44.36
CA GLY A 472 24.29 -2.00 44.36
C GLY A 472 24.78 -2.52 45.73
N PRO A 473 25.78 -3.43 45.76
CA PRO A 473 26.47 -4.06 44.63
C PRO A 473 26.22 -5.59 44.49
N LYS A 474 26.80 -6.20 43.45
CA LYS A 474 26.73 -7.65 43.16
C LYS A 474 27.55 -8.50 44.15
N ARG A 475 27.12 -9.75 44.39
CA ARG A 475 28.01 -10.92 44.49
C ARG A 475 27.27 -12.22 44.18
N ASP A 476 28.04 -13.24 43.80
CA ASP A 476 27.55 -14.38 43.00
C ASP A 476 26.91 -15.54 43.77
N ALA A 477 26.23 -16.37 42.98
CA ALA A 477 25.48 -17.55 43.37
C ALA A 477 26.25 -18.56 44.26
N ARG A 478 25.56 -19.06 45.30
CA ARG A 478 25.14 -20.47 45.44
C ARG A 478 24.51 -20.72 46.82
N GLN A 479 23.18 -20.75 46.90
CA GLN A 479 22.48 -21.53 47.92
C GLN A 479 21.26 -22.22 47.28
N ILE A 480 21.17 -23.54 47.48
CA ILE A 480 20.00 -24.35 47.13
C ILE A 480 19.02 -24.21 48.29
N TYR A 481 17.77 -23.85 48.01
CA TYR A 481 16.74 -23.71 49.03
C TYR A 481 15.69 -24.82 48.89
N ASN A 482 15.57 -25.65 49.93
CA ASN A 482 14.51 -26.65 50.04
C ASN A 482 13.19 -25.99 50.45
N PRO A 483 12.03 -26.51 50.00
CA PRO A 483 10.73 -26.00 50.42
C PRO A 483 10.52 -26.23 51.94
N PRO A 484 10.01 -25.24 52.69
CA PRO A 484 9.70 -25.41 54.11
C PRO A 484 8.49 -26.33 54.30
N SER A 485 8.68 -27.44 55.01
CA SER A 485 7.66 -28.47 55.17
C SER A 485 6.75 -28.25 56.39
N GLY A 486 5.49 -27.90 56.11
CA GLY A 486 4.32 -28.22 56.93
C GLY A 486 4.06 -27.36 58.18
N LYS A 487 2.75 -27.18 58.48
CA LYS A 487 2.17 -27.17 59.84
C LYS A 487 0.63 -27.13 59.78
N TYR A 488 -0.01 -28.22 60.22
CA TYR A 488 -1.43 -28.31 60.64
C TYR A 488 -2.53 -27.99 59.60
N SER A 489 -3.77 -28.49 59.73
CA SER A 489 -4.22 -29.78 60.28
C SER A 489 -5.54 -30.19 59.63
N SER A 490 -5.93 -31.44 59.85
CA SER A 490 -7.24 -32.04 59.60
C SER A 490 -8.45 -31.14 59.87
N ASN A 491 -9.47 -31.21 59.01
CA ASN A 491 -10.84 -31.35 59.45
C ASN A 491 -11.58 -32.37 58.54
N LEU A 492 -12.62 -33.01 59.10
CA LEU A 492 -13.24 -34.23 58.57
C LEU A 492 -14.62 -33.98 57.93
N SER A 493 -15.11 -35.01 57.24
CA SER A 493 -16.52 -35.33 56.92
C SER A 493 -17.14 -34.79 55.62
N ASN A 494 -17.38 -35.72 54.69
CA ASN A 494 -18.64 -36.06 53.99
C ASN A 494 -19.54 -34.90 53.48
N PHE A 495 -20.06 -34.95 52.24
CA PHE A 495 -20.98 -36.01 51.80
C PHE A 495 -21.00 -36.33 50.29
N ASN A 496 -21.79 -37.36 49.96
CA ASN A 496 -21.88 -38.15 48.71
C ASN A 496 -22.06 -37.43 47.36
N TYR A 497 -21.77 -38.23 46.32
CA TYR A 497 -22.29 -38.15 44.94
C TYR A 497 -23.82 -38.00 44.85
N GLY A 498 -24.24 -37.34 43.77
CA GLY A 498 -25.40 -37.70 42.93
C GLY A 498 -24.92 -37.87 41.50
#